data_AF-X1UT08-F1
#
_entry.id   AF-X1UT08-F1
#
_cell.length_a   1.000
_cell.length_b   1.000
_cell.length_c   1.000
_cell.angle_alpha   90.00
_cell.angle_beta   90.00
_cell.angle_gamma   90.00
#
_symmetry.space_group_name_H-M   'P 1'
#
loop_
_entity.id
_entity.type
_entity.pdbx_description
1 polymer ?
#
loop_
_entity_poly.entity_id
_entity_poly.type
_entity_poly.pdbx_seq_one_letter_code
_entity_poly.pdbx_strand_id
1 'polypeptide(L)'
;IQQIRKMGVEDRTLIVITADHGESFGEHGEQTHGFFIYDATTHAPLIIRCPVLLPAKNKRVSTLVRSVDIFPTVLELLSISHYGKIHGSSLVPLISGEGSWTAKYSYSEAFIPRNYNWSELKGLRGEGWKYIEAPKPELYDLKNDPRELINLFETKKVKALELKKSLKELESGEKAAQSERMPLDQETIERLKSLGYLHAGGDPTGEEEKTEEMTVRRDPKDMIRVLRKFQRANSLSDKGEFASAEGLMKQVIEADPENSRFRVALGNMLLDRMKLDE
;
A
#
# COMPACT_ATOMS: atom_id res chain seq x y z
N ILE A 1 9.89 2.64 26.02
CA ILE A 1 10.73 3.82 26.42
C ILE A 1 11.00 3.87 27.92
N GLN A 2 10.00 3.86 28.81
CA GLN A 2 10.24 3.94 30.26
C GLN A 2 11.16 2.84 30.81
N GLN A 3 11.02 1.59 30.33
CA GLN A 3 11.93 0.50 30.71
C GLN A 3 13.37 0.74 30.24
N ILE A 4 13.56 1.15 28.97
CA ILE A 4 14.87 1.51 28.41
C ILE A 4 15.57 2.59 29.27
N ARG A 5 14.82 3.57 29.75
CA ARG A 5 15.31 4.59 30.69
C ARG A 5 15.74 4.02 32.02
N LYS A 6 14.91 3.18 32.64
CA LYS A 6 15.23 2.52 33.92
C LYS A 6 16.51 1.67 33.83
N MET A 7 16.77 1.06 32.67
CA MET A 7 17.99 0.29 32.42
C MET A 7 19.24 1.15 32.21
N GLY A 8 19.12 2.48 32.08
CA GLY A 8 20.26 3.37 31.86
C GLY A 8 20.92 3.22 30.48
N VAL A 9 20.20 2.71 29.47
CA VAL A 9 20.74 2.44 28.12
C VAL A 9 20.10 3.30 27.02
N GLU A 10 19.24 4.27 27.36
CA GLU A 10 18.52 5.11 26.38
C GLU A 10 19.45 5.78 25.37
N ASP A 11 20.59 6.31 25.81
CA ASP A 11 21.51 7.05 24.93
C ASP A 11 22.23 6.17 23.90
N ARG A 12 22.35 4.86 24.18
CA ARG A 12 22.97 3.85 23.32
C ARG A 12 21.95 2.93 22.64
N THR A 13 20.66 3.25 22.75
CA THR A 13 19.60 2.48 22.11
C THR A 13 19.17 3.18 20.82
N LEU A 14 19.26 2.48 19.70
CA LEU A 14 18.62 2.91 18.47
C LEU A 14 17.11 2.66 18.55
N ILE A 15 16.33 3.72 18.52
CA ILE A 15 14.87 3.70 18.52
C ILE A 15 14.41 4.17 17.14
N VAL A 16 13.67 3.31 16.44
CA VAL A 16 12.99 3.62 15.18
C VAL A 16 11.50 3.51 15.43
N ILE A 17 10.77 4.60 15.19
CA ILE A 17 9.30 4.65 15.26
C ILE A 17 8.81 4.90 13.84
N THR A 18 7.95 4.02 13.36
CA THR A 18 7.35 4.14 12.03
C THR A 18 5.98 3.48 12.01
N ALA A 19 5.30 3.54 10.86
CA ALA A 19 4.13 2.74 10.55
C ALA A 19 4.36 2.00 9.24
N ASP A 20 3.69 0.86 9.07
CA ASP A 20 3.63 0.11 7.82
C ASP A 20 2.88 0.88 6.72
N HIS A 21 1.83 1.60 7.10
CA HIS A 21 1.08 2.52 6.24
C HIS A 21 0.39 3.64 7.03
N GLY A 22 -0.23 4.58 6.32
CA GLY A 22 -1.18 5.56 6.86
C GLY A 22 -2.63 5.03 6.87
N GLU A 23 -3.60 5.89 7.14
CA GLU A 23 -5.01 5.52 7.19
C GLU A 23 -5.85 6.63 6.52
N SER A 24 -6.75 6.26 5.62
CA SER A 24 -7.75 7.19 5.10
C SER A 24 -8.91 7.32 6.09
N PHE A 25 -9.36 8.56 6.31
CA PHE A 25 -10.52 8.90 7.13
C PHE A 25 -11.69 9.39 6.28
N GLY A 26 -11.77 8.94 5.03
CA GLY A 26 -12.74 9.39 4.03
C GLY A 26 -12.12 10.12 2.85
N GLU A 27 -10.81 10.39 2.88
CA GLU A 27 -10.08 10.88 1.73
C GLU A 27 -10.31 9.97 0.52
N HIS A 28 -10.66 10.58 -0.61
CA HIS A 28 -10.97 9.88 -1.86
C HIS A 28 -12.10 8.84 -1.77
N GLY A 29 -12.89 8.89 -0.68
CA GLY A 29 -13.98 7.96 -0.41
C GLY A 29 -13.55 6.64 0.25
N GLU A 30 -12.26 6.41 0.48
CA GLU A 30 -11.76 5.26 1.23
C GLU A 30 -11.94 5.50 2.74
N GLN A 31 -12.34 4.48 3.50
CA GLN A 31 -12.57 4.60 4.95
C GLN A 31 -11.41 4.05 5.80
N THR A 32 -10.46 3.40 5.13
CA THR A 32 -9.32 2.73 5.74
C THR A 32 -8.12 2.85 4.79
N HIS A 33 -7.44 1.75 4.48
CA HIS A 33 -6.33 1.68 3.54
C HIS A 33 -6.47 0.44 2.64
N GLY A 34 -5.67 0.41 1.57
CA GLY A 34 -5.41 -0.77 0.77
C GLY A 34 -6.03 -0.79 -0.62
N PHE A 35 -7.01 0.08 -0.91
CA PHE A 35 -7.56 0.25 -2.26
C PHE A 35 -6.86 1.36 -3.04
N PHE A 36 -6.41 2.41 -2.33
CA PHE A 36 -5.68 3.51 -2.95
C PHE A 36 -4.28 3.68 -2.39
N ILE A 37 -3.47 4.39 -3.19
CA ILE A 37 -2.07 4.72 -2.89
C ILE A 37 -1.87 6.23 -2.71
N TYR A 38 -2.89 6.95 -2.22
CA TYR A 38 -2.80 8.37 -1.88
C TYR A 38 -1.92 8.60 -0.64
N ASP A 39 -1.43 9.82 -0.43
CA ASP A 39 -0.55 10.14 0.70
C ASP A 39 -1.22 9.88 2.06
N ALA A 40 -2.56 9.92 2.13
CA ALA A 40 -3.32 9.49 3.30
C ALA A 40 -2.94 8.06 3.76
N THR A 41 -2.63 7.15 2.84
CA THR A 41 -2.27 5.75 3.12
C THR A 41 -0.78 5.46 2.92
N THR A 42 -0.06 6.21 2.08
CA THR A 42 1.35 5.90 1.77
C THR A 42 2.36 6.74 2.54
N HIS A 43 1.98 7.88 3.13
CA HIS A 43 2.89 8.76 3.85
C HIS A 43 2.90 8.48 5.35
N ALA A 44 3.67 7.46 5.74
CA ALA A 44 3.83 7.04 7.12
C ALA A 44 4.87 7.88 7.90
N PRO A 45 4.74 8.00 9.23
CA PRO A 45 5.77 8.63 10.05
C PRO A 45 7.07 7.82 10.06
N LEU A 46 8.20 8.51 10.16
CA LEU A 46 9.51 7.90 10.45
C LEU A 46 10.31 8.79 11.39
N ILE A 47 10.60 8.28 12.59
CA ILE A 47 11.40 8.95 13.61
C ILE A 47 12.52 8.01 14.01
N ILE A 48 13.76 8.47 13.90
CA ILE A 48 14.96 7.73 14.27
C ILE A 48 15.68 8.49 15.37
N ARG A 49 16.03 7.80 16.46
CA ARG A 49 16.73 8.37 17.61
C ARG A 49 17.79 7.41 18.12
N CYS A 50 19.01 7.91 18.25
CA CYS A 50 20.08 7.27 19.03
C CYS A 50 21.06 8.37 19.46
N PRO A 51 20.99 8.89 20.69
CA PRO A 51 21.78 10.07 21.09
C PRO A 51 23.28 9.96 20.84
N VAL A 52 23.88 8.77 21.02
CA VAL A 52 25.31 8.55 20.78
C VAL A 52 25.67 8.55 19.28
N LEU A 53 24.84 7.95 18.42
CA LEU A 53 25.13 7.85 16.99
C LEU A 53 24.61 9.04 16.18
N LEU A 54 23.52 9.65 16.65
CA LEU A 54 22.76 10.70 15.99
C LEU A 54 22.65 11.91 16.94
N PRO A 55 23.71 12.73 17.07
CA PRO A 55 23.75 13.80 18.06
C PRO A 55 22.83 14.99 17.72
N ALA A 56 22.42 15.12 16.45
CA ALA A 56 21.50 16.17 16.02
C ALA A 56 20.13 16.01 16.69
N LYS A 57 19.72 17.03 17.46
CA LYS A 57 18.41 17.06 18.12
C LYS A 57 17.39 17.73 17.21
N ASN A 58 16.19 17.14 17.13
CA ASN A 58 15.02 17.71 16.45
C ASN A 58 15.24 18.07 14.96
N LYS A 59 16.17 17.39 14.27
CA LYS A 59 16.39 17.57 12.84
C LYS A 59 15.19 17.03 12.07
N ARG A 60 14.58 17.86 11.23
CA ARG A 60 13.53 17.44 10.28
C ARG A 60 14.14 17.30 8.90
N VAL A 61 13.98 16.12 8.30
CA VAL A 61 14.36 15.85 6.91
C VAL A 61 13.09 15.91 6.07
N SER A 62 13.04 16.84 5.11
CA SER A 62 11.92 17.00 4.17
C SER A 62 12.14 16.30 2.83
N THR A 63 13.34 15.75 2.61
CA THR A 63 13.68 14.96 1.43
C THR A 63 12.85 13.69 1.39
N LEU A 64 12.48 13.24 0.17
CA LEU A 64 11.80 11.96 -0.02
C LEU A 64 12.67 10.81 0.51
N VAL A 65 12.08 9.99 1.38
CA VAL A 65 12.64 8.75 1.93
C VAL A 65 11.60 7.64 1.83
N ARG A 66 12.02 6.39 1.96
CA ARG A 66 11.17 5.21 1.72
C ARG A 66 11.28 4.23 2.89
N SER A 67 10.26 3.41 3.11
CA SER A 67 10.30 2.36 4.12
C SER A 67 11.47 1.38 3.92
N VAL A 68 11.80 1.06 2.66
CA VAL A 68 12.95 0.20 2.30
C VAL A 68 14.30 0.76 2.73
N ASP A 69 14.40 2.07 3.00
CA ASP A 69 15.63 2.74 3.43
C ASP A 69 15.92 2.51 4.93
N ILE A 70 14.93 2.08 5.72
CA ILE A 70 15.08 1.83 7.16
C ILE A 70 16.09 0.71 7.40
N PHE A 71 15.99 -0.40 6.66
CA PHE A 71 16.85 -1.56 6.83
C PHE A 71 18.35 -1.23 6.67
N PRO A 72 18.82 -0.68 5.53
CA PRO A 72 20.24 -0.32 5.39
C PRO A 72 20.69 0.77 6.37
N THR A 73 19.79 1.68 6.76
CA THR A 73 20.12 2.69 7.78
C THR A 73 20.45 2.06 9.12
N VAL A 74 19.64 1.08 9.57
CA VAL A 74 19.87 0.37 10.82
C VAL A 74 21.19 -0.40 10.77
N LEU A 75 21.46 -1.08 9.66
CA LEU A 75 22.71 -1.82 9.47
C LEU A 75 23.94 -0.91 9.53
N GLU A 76 23.91 0.23 8.81
CA GLU A 76 25.03 1.18 8.81
C GLU A 76 25.26 1.77 10.20
N LEU A 77 24.21 2.21 10.88
CA LEU A 77 24.31 2.77 12.24
C LEU A 77 24.88 1.77 13.25
N LEU A 78 24.57 0.48 13.09
CA LEU A 78 25.08 -0.58 13.95
C LEU A 78 26.41 -1.18 13.46
N SER A 79 26.98 -0.66 12.37
CA SER A 79 28.19 -1.21 11.73
C SER A 79 28.08 -2.70 11.39
N ILE A 80 26.88 -3.14 10.96
CA ILE A 80 26.61 -4.52 10.55
C ILE A 80 26.72 -4.61 9.03
N SER A 81 27.57 -5.50 8.54
CA SER A 81 27.66 -5.80 7.12
C SER A 81 26.46 -6.65 6.65
N HIS A 82 25.98 -6.41 5.43
CA HIS A 82 25.05 -7.29 4.74
C HIS A 82 25.66 -7.87 3.49
N TYR A 83 25.10 -9.00 3.04
CA TYR A 83 25.44 -9.64 1.79
C TYR A 83 24.20 -9.65 0.90
N GLY A 84 24.42 -9.56 -0.42
CA GLY A 84 23.34 -9.54 -1.41
C GLY A 84 22.81 -8.14 -1.70
N LYS A 85 21.87 -8.10 -2.64
CA LYS A 85 21.26 -6.87 -3.16
C LYS A 85 20.20 -6.36 -2.18
N ILE A 86 20.26 -5.08 -1.86
CA ILE A 86 19.23 -4.35 -1.10
C ILE A 86 18.64 -3.25 -1.99
N HIS A 87 17.34 -2.99 -1.85
CA HIS A 87 16.65 -1.97 -2.66
C HIS A 87 16.69 -0.56 -2.02
N GLY A 88 16.90 -0.51 -0.71
CA GLY A 88 17.01 0.74 0.05
C GLY A 88 18.38 1.39 -0.01
N SER A 89 18.43 2.66 0.36
CA SER A 89 19.66 3.42 0.61
C SER A 89 19.67 3.89 2.05
N SER A 90 20.83 3.87 2.70
CA SER A 90 20.95 4.38 4.07
C SER A 90 20.60 5.87 4.15
N LEU A 91 19.87 6.24 5.21
CA LEU A 91 19.47 7.60 5.54
C LEU A 91 20.56 8.37 6.27
N VAL A 92 21.67 7.72 6.66
CA VAL A 92 22.78 8.36 7.39
C VAL A 92 23.24 9.66 6.74
N PRO A 93 23.41 9.74 5.40
CA PRO A 93 23.80 11.00 4.75
C PRO A 93 22.81 12.15 4.97
N LEU A 94 21.51 11.85 5.01
CA LEU A 94 20.48 12.85 5.30
C LEU A 94 20.49 13.25 6.77
N ILE A 95 20.83 12.34 7.67
CA ILE A 95 20.86 12.58 9.12
C ILE A 95 22.11 13.38 9.52
N SER A 96 23.30 13.00 9.05
CA SER A 96 24.56 13.71 9.30
C SER A 96 24.66 15.02 8.52
N GLY A 97 24.09 15.06 7.31
CA GLY A 97 24.32 16.15 6.35
C GLY A 97 25.60 15.96 5.52
N GLU A 98 26.25 14.81 5.61
CA GLU A 98 27.48 14.47 4.90
C GLU A 98 27.24 13.32 3.91
N GLY A 99 27.88 13.34 2.76
CA GLY A 99 27.70 12.32 1.71
C GLY A 99 26.57 12.65 0.73
N SER A 100 26.14 11.64 -0.03
CA SER A 100 25.17 11.82 -1.12
C SER A 100 23.90 11.00 -0.91
N TRP A 101 22.76 11.66 -1.09
CA TRP A 101 21.45 11.00 -1.16
C TRP A 101 21.05 10.82 -2.63
N THR A 102 20.72 9.59 -3.02
CA THR A 102 20.54 9.22 -4.43
C THR A 102 19.14 8.76 -4.79
N ALA A 103 18.29 8.42 -3.82
CA ALA A 103 16.94 7.95 -4.10
C ALA A 103 16.06 9.11 -4.59
N LYS A 104 15.68 9.04 -5.87
CA LYS A 104 14.85 10.05 -6.54
C LYS A 104 13.35 9.76 -6.44
N TYR A 105 13.02 8.47 -6.41
CA TYR A 105 11.65 7.99 -6.53
C TYR A 105 11.28 7.02 -5.42
N SER A 106 10.02 7.10 -4.99
CA SER A 106 9.34 6.11 -4.17
C SER A 106 8.29 5.41 -5.02
N TYR A 107 8.32 4.09 -5.02
CA TYR A 107 7.31 3.24 -5.65
C TYR A 107 6.23 2.87 -4.63
N SER A 108 4.99 2.72 -5.09
CA SER A 108 3.87 2.24 -4.27
C SER A 108 2.89 1.46 -5.12
N GLU A 109 2.20 0.48 -4.53
CA GLU A 109 1.24 -0.36 -5.23
C GLU A 109 0.08 -0.76 -4.32
N ALA A 110 -1.09 -1.03 -4.91
CA ALA A 110 -2.26 -1.56 -4.22
C ALA A 110 -2.87 -2.70 -5.04
N PHE A 111 -2.75 -3.92 -4.51
CA PHE A 111 -3.27 -5.14 -5.15
C PHE A 111 -4.61 -5.62 -4.59
N ILE A 112 -5.06 -5.13 -3.41
CA ILE A 112 -6.36 -5.50 -2.85
C ILE A 112 -7.53 -5.29 -3.83
N PRO A 113 -7.56 -4.25 -4.70
CA PRO A 113 -8.61 -4.12 -5.71
C PRO A 113 -8.77 -5.35 -6.62
N ARG A 114 -7.70 -6.12 -6.87
CA ARG A 114 -7.78 -7.37 -7.66
C ARG A 114 -8.70 -8.41 -7.01
N ASN A 115 -8.79 -8.42 -5.68
CA ASN A 115 -9.69 -9.32 -4.96
C ASN A 115 -11.18 -9.05 -5.26
N TYR A 116 -11.47 -7.91 -5.91
CA TYR A 116 -12.80 -7.49 -6.34
C TYR A 116 -12.90 -7.40 -7.87
N ASN A 117 -11.99 -8.03 -8.63
CA ASN A 117 -11.92 -7.92 -10.09
C ASN A 117 -11.79 -6.45 -10.59
N TRP A 118 -11.20 -5.59 -9.76
CA TRP A 118 -10.87 -4.21 -10.13
C TRP A 118 -9.37 -4.12 -10.43
N SER A 119 -8.97 -3.07 -11.15
CA SER A 119 -7.58 -2.87 -11.56
C SER A 119 -6.70 -2.58 -10.35
N GLU A 120 -5.51 -3.19 -10.25
CA GLU A 120 -4.52 -2.75 -9.28
C GLU A 120 -4.06 -1.32 -9.57
N LEU A 121 -3.42 -0.70 -8.58
CA LEU A 121 -2.79 0.61 -8.75
C LEU A 121 -1.30 0.48 -8.56
N LYS A 122 -0.54 1.22 -9.36
CA LYS A 122 0.90 1.40 -9.21
C LYS A 122 1.24 2.87 -9.31
N GLY A 123 2.18 3.33 -8.52
CA GLY A 123 2.50 4.75 -8.43
C GLY A 123 3.97 5.02 -8.28
N LEU A 124 4.36 6.19 -8.75
CA LEU A 124 5.70 6.73 -8.60
C LEU A 124 5.61 8.15 -8.04
N ARG A 125 6.24 8.38 -6.89
CA ARG A 125 6.42 9.69 -6.28
C ARG A 125 7.86 10.14 -6.43
N GLY A 126 8.08 11.37 -6.89
CA GLY A 126 9.40 11.98 -6.95
C GLY A 126 9.33 13.41 -7.44
N GLU A 127 10.35 14.21 -7.11
CA GLU A 127 10.49 15.59 -7.59
C GLU A 127 9.29 16.50 -7.28
N GLY A 128 8.54 16.21 -6.21
CA GLY A 128 7.32 16.94 -5.84
C GLY A 128 6.06 16.53 -6.62
N TRP A 129 6.16 15.51 -7.47
CA TRP A 129 5.04 14.97 -8.25
C TRP A 129 4.72 13.54 -7.83
N LYS A 130 3.49 13.13 -8.13
CA LYS A 130 3.04 11.74 -7.99
C LYS A 130 2.22 11.33 -9.18
N TYR A 131 2.63 10.24 -9.81
CA TYR A 131 1.89 9.59 -10.89
C TYR A 131 1.26 8.30 -10.38
N ILE A 132 0.01 8.04 -10.76
CA ILE A 132 -0.71 6.79 -10.48
C ILE A 132 -1.15 6.19 -11.82
N GLU A 133 -0.63 4.99 -12.10
CA GLU A 133 -1.10 4.14 -13.19
C GLU A 133 -2.37 3.41 -12.74
N ALA A 134 -3.45 3.66 -13.46
CA ALA A 134 -4.79 3.14 -13.27
C ALA A 134 -5.53 3.19 -14.62
N PRO A 135 -6.70 2.54 -14.79
CA PRO A 135 -7.51 2.68 -16.01
C PRO A 135 -7.81 4.14 -16.35
N LYS A 136 -8.05 4.99 -15.34
CA LYS A 136 -8.03 6.45 -15.43
C LYS A 136 -6.78 6.98 -14.72
N PRO A 137 -5.69 7.29 -15.45
CA PRO A 137 -4.42 7.70 -14.86
C PRO A 137 -4.51 9.03 -14.11
N GLU A 138 -3.62 9.21 -13.14
CA GLU A 138 -3.61 10.40 -12.29
C GLU A 138 -2.21 11.01 -12.19
N LEU A 139 -2.17 12.33 -12.09
CA LEU A 139 -0.96 13.09 -11.81
C LEU A 139 -1.27 14.20 -10.82
N TYR A 140 -0.48 14.29 -9.75
CA TYR A 140 -0.61 15.29 -8.70
C TYR A 140 0.68 16.09 -8.50
N ASP A 141 0.53 17.39 -8.30
CA ASP A 141 1.58 18.28 -7.82
C ASP A 141 1.49 18.35 -6.29
N LEU A 142 2.30 17.56 -5.59
CA LEU A 142 2.24 17.44 -4.13
C LEU A 142 2.69 18.72 -3.40
N LYS A 143 3.34 19.65 -4.09
CA LYS A 143 3.74 20.93 -3.50
C LYS A 143 2.54 21.86 -3.36
N ASN A 144 1.67 21.90 -4.38
CA ASN A 144 0.52 22.80 -4.43
C ASN A 144 -0.80 22.11 -4.05
N ASP A 145 -0.85 20.78 -4.16
CA ASP A 145 -2.00 19.93 -3.86
C ASP A 145 -1.57 18.71 -3.03
N PRO A 146 -1.18 18.91 -1.75
CA PRO A 146 -0.74 17.82 -0.87
C PRO A 146 -1.88 16.86 -0.48
N ARG A 147 -3.13 17.17 -0.84
CA ARG A 147 -4.31 16.31 -0.60
C ARG A 147 -4.73 15.56 -1.86
N GLU A 148 -4.02 15.75 -2.98
CA GLU A 148 -4.23 15.03 -4.23
C GLU A 148 -5.66 15.19 -4.79
N LEU A 149 -6.25 16.38 -4.67
CA LEU A 149 -7.64 16.64 -5.04
C LEU A 149 -7.83 16.97 -6.53
N ILE A 150 -6.79 17.48 -7.20
CA ILE A 150 -6.86 17.96 -8.58
C ILE A 150 -5.97 17.08 -9.46
N ASN A 151 -6.60 16.18 -10.21
CA ASN A 151 -5.88 15.37 -11.20
C ASN A 151 -5.42 16.25 -12.39
N LEU A 152 -4.10 16.39 -12.55
CA LEU A 152 -3.47 17.18 -13.61
C LEU A 152 -3.04 16.35 -14.83
N PHE A 153 -3.40 15.07 -14.90
CA PHE A 153 -2.95 14.18 -15.97
C PHE A 153 -3.23 14.76 -17.37
N GLU A 154 -4.46 15.22 -17.62
CA GLU A 154 -4.85 15.77 -18.92
C GLU A 154 -4.15 17.08 -19.27
N THR A 155 -3.88 17.94 -18.27
CA THR A 155 -3.28 19.27 -18.50
C THR A 155 -1.75 19.25 -18.47
N LYS A 156 -1.14 18.21 -17.88
CA LYS A 156 0.32 18.04 -17.70
C LYS A 156 0.83 16.70 -18.24
N LYS A 157 0.31 16.27 -19.39
CA LYS A 157 0.64 14.97 -20.03
C LYS A 157 2.13 14.68 -20.15
N VAL A 158 2.95 15.67 -20.52
CA VAL A 158 4.39 15.47 -20.66
C VAL A 158 5.02 14.98 -19.36
N LYS A 159 4.70 15.61 -18.22
CA LYS A 159 5.23 15.19 -16.91
C LYS A 159 4.67 13.83 -16.48
N ALA A 160 3.39 13.56 -16.78
CA ALA A 160 2.80 12.26 -16.50
C ALA A 160 3.49 11.13 -17.28
N LEU A 161 3.77 11.34 -18.57
CA LEU A 161 4.44 10.35 -19.41
C LEU A 161 5.91 10.14 -19.02
N GLU A 162 6.60 11.19 -18.55
CA GLU A 162 7.94 11.10 -17.98
C GLU A 162 7.96 10.17 -16.75
N LEU A 163 7.07 10.41 -15.78
CA LEU A 163 6.96 9.57 -14.59
C LEU A 163 6.46 8.16 -14.91
N LYS A 164 5.55 8.02 -15.87
CA LYS A 164 5.12 6.71 -16.38
C LYS A 164 6.30 5.92 -16.95
N LYS A 165 7.17 6.57 -17.72
CA LYS A 165 8.38 5.94 -18.26
C LYS A 165 9.30 5.49 -17.14
N SER A 166 9.58 6.36 -16.16
CA SER A 166 10.42 5.99 -15.00
C SER A 166 9.81 4.87 -14.16
N LEU A 167 8.47 4.81 -14.04
CA LEU A 167 7.78 3.71 -13.38
C LEU A 167 8.06 2.38 -14.11
N LYS A 168 7.92 2.36 -15.44
CA LYS A 168 8.16 1.15 -16.26
C LYS A 168 9.63 0.70 -16.23
N GLU A 169 10.57 1.65 -16.19
CA GLU A 169 12.00 1.37 -16.02
C GLU A 169 12.31 0.72 -14.66
N LEU A 170 11.63 1.17 -13.60
CA LEU A 170 11.77 0.57 -12.27
C LEU A 170 11.18 -0.86 -12.24
N GLU A 171 9.99 -1.05 -12.81
CA GLU A 171 9.34 -2.37 -12.87
C GLU A 171 10.15 -3.40 -13.68
N SER A 172 10.80 -2.99 -14.78
CA SER A 172 11.59 -3.91 -15.60
C SER A 172 12.87 -4.36 -14.87
N GLY A 173 13.51 -3.47 -14.11
CA GLY A 173 14.64 -3.81 -13.25
C GLY A 173 14.29 -4.78 -12.13
N GLU A 174 13.06 -4.70 -11.59
CA GLU A 174 12.56 -5.62 -10.56
C GLU A 174 12.13 -6.98 -11.13
N LYS A 175 11.44 -7.01 -12.27
CA LYS A 175 11.03 -8.27 -12.92
C LYS A 175 12.23 -9.14 -13.31
N ALA A 176 13.33 -8.52 -13.75
CA ALA A 176 14.59 -9.22 -13.99
C ALA A 176 15.14 -9.90 -12.72
N ALA A 177 14.88 -9.33 -11.53
CA ALA A 177 15.29 -9.92 -10.25
C ALA A 177 14.27 -10.94 -9.70
N GLN A 178 12.97 -10.78 -9.99
CA GLN A 178 11.92 -11.71 -9.55
C GLN A 178 11.89 -13.03 -10.32
N SER A 179 12.46 -13.08 -11.53
CA SER A 179 12.62 -14.31 -12.33
C SER A 179 13.41 -15.43 -11.62
N GLU A 180 14.04 -15.13 -10.48
CA GLU A 180 14.79 -16.09 -9.65
C GLU A 180 14.01 -16.59 -8.42
N ARG A 181 12.73 -16.20 -8.23
CA ARG A 181 11.93 -16.67 -7.09
C ARG A 181 11.59 -18.16 -7.21
N MET A 182 11.97 -18.93 -6.19
CA MET A 182 11.52 -20.31 -6.02
C MET A 182 10.05 -20.34 -5.57
N PRO A 183 9.25 -21.31 -6.06
CA PRO A 183 7.88 -21.49 -5.58
C PRO A 183 7.88 -21.77 -4.08
N LEU A 184 6.89 -21.20 -3.37
CA LEU A 184 6.68 -21.45 -1.95
C LEU A 184 6.18 -22.88 -1.74
N ASP A 185 6.71 -23.58 -0.73
CA ASP A 185 6.21 -24.90 -0.37
C ASP A 185 4.83 -24.83 0.31
N GLN A 186 4.14 -25.97 0.32
CA GLN A 186 2.78 -26.08 0.83
C GLN A 186 2.67 -25.75 2.32
N GLU A 187 3.71 -26.07 3.10
CA GLU A 187 3.76 -25.78 4.53
C GLU A 187 3.81 -24.27 4.80
N THR A 188 4.58 -23.52 4.00
CA THR A 188 4.65 -22.07 4.09
C THR A 188 3.31 -21.43 3.72
N ILE A 189 2.62 -21.96 2.70
CA ILE A 189 1.28 -21.51 2.32
C ILE A 189 0.29 -21.72 3.47
N GLU A 190 0.31 -22.88 4.14
CA GLU A 190 -0.58 -23.14 5.28
C GLU A 190 -0.29 -22.25 6.49
N ARG A 191 0.99 -21.97 6.77
CA ARG A 191 1.39 -21.02 7.82
C ARG A 191 0.91 -19.61 7.50
N LEU A 192 1.08 -19.13 6.27
CA LEU A 192 0.60 -17.81 5.84
C LEU A 192 -0.94 -17.72 5.89
N LYS A 193 -1.66 -18.82 5.58
CA LYS A 193 -3.11 -18.95 5.77
C LYS A 193 -3.49 -18.79 7.25
N SER A 194 -2.80 -19.49 8.15
CA SER A 194 -3.08 -19.45 9.60
C SER A 194 -2.83 -18.07 10.22
N LEU A 195 -1.89 -17.32 9.65
CA LEU A 195 -1.55 -15.96 10.07
C LEU A 195 -2.44 -14.89 9.40
N GLY A 196 -3.34 -15.27 8.50
CA GLY A 196 -4.25 -14.36 7.80
C GLY A 196 -3.65 -13.59 6.61
N TYR A 197 -2.37 -13.82 6.28
CA TYR A 197 -1.67 -13.09 5.21
C TYR A 197 -2.17 -13.45 3.80
N LEU A 198 -2.78 -14.62 3.61
CA LEU A 198 -3.34 -15.00 2.31
C LEU A 198 -4.69 -14.38 1.97
N HIS A 199 -5.30 -13.62 2.89
CA HIS A 199 -6.43 -12.75 2.55
C HIS A 199 -5.99 -11.41 1.93
N ALA A 200 -4.71 -11.03 2.03
CA ALA A 200 -4.22 -9.70 1.68
C ALA A 200 -3.57 -9.58 0.29
N GLY A 201 -3.31 -10.67 -0.43
CA GLY A 201 -2.75 -10.55 -1.77
C GLY A 201 -2.64 -11.85 -2.55
N GLY A 202 -3.37 -11.91 -3.67
CA GLY A 202 -3.12 -12.82 -4.78
C GLY A 202 -3.25 -14.32 -4.47
N ASP A 203 -3.34 -15.12 -5.52
CA ASP A 203 -3.31 -16.57 -5.38
C ASP A 203 -1.92 -17.02 -4.86
N PRO A 204 -1.83 -17.71 -3.70
CA PRO A 204 -0.57 -18.24 -3.14
C PRO A 204 0.19 -19.19 -4.06
N THR A 205 -0.45 -19.75 -5.09
CA THR A 205 0.15 -20.74 -5.99
C THR A 205 1.18 -20.13 -6.95
N GLY A 206 1.25 -18.80 -7.05
CA GLY A 206 2.08 -18.14 -8.06
C GLY A 206 1.53 -18.28 -9.49
N GLU A 207 0.33 -18.84 -9.65
CA GLU A 207 -0.44 -18.65 -10.87
C GLU A 207 -0.94 -17.19 -10.86
N GLU A 208 -0.14 -16.28 -11.42
CA GLU A 208 -0.70 -15.05 -11.95
C GLU A 208 -1.90 -15.47 -12.80
N GLU A 209 -3.11 -15.04 -12.44
CA GLU A 209 -4.25 -15.10 -13.33
C GLU A 209 -3.80 -14.53 -14.68
N LYS A 210 -3.51 -15.42 -15.63
CA LYS A 210 -3.19 -15.10 -17.02
C LYS A 210 -4.49 -14.71 -17.72
N THR A 211 -5.16 -13.67 -17.23
CA THR A 211 -6.46 -13.28 -17.77
C THR A 211 -6.65 -11.78 -17.62
N GLU A 212 -6.40 -11.14 -18.76
CA GLU A 212 -6.78 -9.79 -19.17
C GLU A 212 -5.84 -8.66 -18.74
N GLU A 213 -5.36 -7.93 -19.75
CA GLU A 213 -4.59 -6.71 -19.61
C GLU A 213 -5.26 -5.76 -18.59
N MET A 214 -4.45 -4.96 -17.87
CA MET A 214 -4.90 -3.87 -16.98
C MET A 214 -5.99 -2.96 -17.59
N THR A 215 -6.16 -2.99 -18.92
CA THR A 215 -7.10 -2.23 -19.73
C THR A 215 -8.56 -2.72 -19.63
N VAL A 216 -8.83 -3.92 -19.09
CA VAL A 216 -10.20 -4.49 -19.04
C VAL A 216 -10.85 -4.33 -17.65
N ARG A 217 -10.06 -4.30 -16.58
CA ARG A 217 -10.59 -4.22 -15.21
C ARG A 217 -11.08 -2.81 -14.85
N ARG A 218 -12.15 -2.73 -14.05
CA ARG A 218 -12.74 -1.46 -13.61
C ARG A 218 -11.78 -0.64 -12.76
N ASP A 219 -11.87 0.68 -12.85
CA ASP A 219 -11.07 1.60 -12.03
C ASP A 219 -11.60 1.60 -10.57
N PRO A 220 -10.75 1.34 -9.56
CA PRO A 220 -11.17 1.36 -8.15
C PRO A 220 -11.84 2.68 -7.72
N LYS A 221 -11.51 3.80 -8.37
CA LYS A 221 -12.10 5.12 -8.07
C LYS A 221 -13.59 5.18 -8.40
N ASP A 222 -14.01 4.51 -9.47
CA ASP A 222 -15.42 4.42 -9.83
C ASP A 222 -16.18 3.47 -8.89
N MET A 223 -15.46 2.49 -8.33
CA MET A 223 -16.02 1.41 -7.52
C MET A 223 -16.01 1.68 -6.01
N ILE A 224 -15.34 2.73 -5.54
CA ILE A 224 -15.22 3.02 -4.09
C ILE A 224 -16.57 3.19 -3.38
N ARG A 225 -17.59 3.69 -4.11
CA ARG A 225 -18.95 3.80 -3.57
C ARG A 225 -19.60 2.43 -3.37
N VAL A 226 -19.34 1.49 -4.28
CA VAL A 226 -19.79 0.09 -4.18
C VAL A 226 -19.10 -0.58 -3.00
N LEU A 227 -17.78 -0.40 -2.86
CA LEU A 227 -17.03 -0.93 -1.71
C LEU A 227 -17.60 -0.44 -0.38
N ARG A 228 -17.89 0.86 -0.24
CA ARG A 228 -18.46 1.40 1.00
C ARG A 228 -19.83 0.80 1.33
N LYS A 229 -20.69 0.61 0.32
CA LYS A 229 -21.98 -0.08 0.52
C LYS A 229 -21.77 -1.52 0.97
N PHE A 230 -20.81 -2.22 0.36
CA PHE A 230 -20.45 -3.60 0.72
C PHE A 230 -19.96 -3.69 2.18
N GLN A 231 -19.01 -2.84 2.57
CA GLN A 231 -18.52 -2.76 3.96
C GLN A 231 -19.63 -2.43 4.95
N ARG A 232 -20.54 -1.51 4.58
CA ARG A 232 -21.70 -1.18 5.41
C ARG A 232 -22.67 -2.36 5.55
N ALA A 233 -22.93 -3.10 4.46
CA ALA A 233 -23.77 -4.29 4.50
C ALA A 233 -23.20 -5.35 5.45
N ASN A 234 -21.89 -5.62 5.37
CA ASN A 234 -21.21 -6.54 6.28
C ASN A 234 -21.32 -6.07 7.74
N SER A 235 -21.04 -4.80 8.03
CA SER A 235 -21.18 -4.25 9.39
C SER A 235 -22.60 -4.32 9.95
N LEU A 236 -23.63 -4.21 9.11
CA LEU A 236 -25.03 -4.39 9.53
C LEU A 236 -25.35 -5.86 9.80
N SER A 237 -24.82 -6.78 8.97
CA SER A 237 -24.93 -8.22 9.19
C SER A 237 -24.30 -8.63 10.52
N ASP A 238 -23.10 -8.13 10.82
CA ASP A 238 -22.39 -8.39 12.09
C ASP A 238 -23.19 -7.91 13.31
N LYS A 239 -24.07 -6.92 13.14
CA LYS A 239 -24.97 -6.38 14.16
C LYS A 239 -26.33 -7.07 14.20
N GLY A 240 -26.58 -8.03 13.32
CA GLY A 240 -27.87 -8.73 13.19
C GLY A 240 -28.97 -7.94 12.45
N GLU A 241 -28.64 -6.80 11.83
CA GLU A 241 -29.57 -5.98 11.03
C GLU A 241 -29.73 -6.55 9.61
N PHE A 242 -30.11 -7.83 9.51
CA PHE A 242 -30.04 -8.60 8.25
C PHE A 242 -30.86 -8.04 7.10
N ALA A 243 -32.08 -7.54 7.34
CA ALA A 243 -32.93 -7.00 6.28
C ALA A 243 -32.28 -5.78 5.59
N SER A 244 -31.66 -4.90 6.38
CA SER A 244 -30.93 -3.74 5.86
C SER A 244 -29.62 -4.14 5.19
N ALA A 245 -28.90 -5.13 5.74
CA ALA A 245 -27.69 -5.69 5.15
C ALA A 245 -27.97 -6.31 3.76
N GLU A 246 -29.00 -7.15 3.66
CA GLU A 246 -29.44 -7.80 2.43
C GLU A 246 -29.86 -6.77 1.36
N GLY A 247 -30.63 -5.75 1.76
CA GLY A 247 -31.05 -4.67 0.87
C GLY A 247 -29.86 -3.89 0.29
N LEU A 248 -28.82 -3.62 1.09
CA LEU A 248 -27.59 -3.00 0.59
C LEU A 248 -26.78 -3.95 -0.30
N MET A 249 -26.71 -5.23 0.05
CA MET A 249 -25.97 -6.21 -0.74
C MET A 249 -26.58 -6.41 -2.13
N LYS A 250 -27.91 -6.41 -2.24
CA LYS A 250 -28.62 -6.42 -3.53
C LYS A 250 -28.24 -5.21 -4.41
N GLN A 251 -28.14 -4.01 -3.83
CA GLN A 251 -27.65 -2.83 -4.54
C GLN A 251 -26.18 -2.91 -4.95
N VAL A 252 -25.34 -3.58 -4.13
CA VAL A 252 -23.92 -3.81 -4.46
C VAL A 252 -23.81 -4.73 -5.68
N ILE A 253 -24.58 -5.82 -5.70
CA ILE A 253 -24.62 -6.76 -6.84
C ILE A 253 -25.18 -6.07 -8.09
N GLU A 254 -26.22 -5.24 -7.97
CA GLU A 254 -26.76 -4.49 -9.12
C GLU A 254 -25.72 -3.53 -9.73
N ALA A 255 -24.87 -2.92 -8.90
CA ALA A 255 -23.82 -2.00 -9.35
C ALA A 255 -22.60 -2.72 -9.98
N ASP A 256 -22.35 -3.98 -9.61
CA ASP A 256 -21.25 -4.78 -10.14
C ASP A 256 -21.66 -6.25 -10.31
N PRO A 257 -22.55 -6.55 -11.28
CA PRO A 257 -23.22 -7.85 -11.38
C PRO A 257 -22.25 -8.98 -11.69
N GLU A 258 -21.17 -8.73 -12.42
CA GLU A 258 -20.18 -9.73 -12.81
C GLU A 258 -19.21 -10.11 -11.68
N ASN A 259 -19.29 -9.41 -10.54
CA ASN A 259 -18.41 -9.66 -9.41
C ASN A 259 -18.95 -10.79 -8.52
N SER A 260 -18.45 -12.00 -8.76
CA SER A 260 -18.87 -13.21 -8.04
C SER A 260 -18.71 -13.09 -6.52
N ARG A 261 -17.72 -12.33 -6.05
CA ARG A 261 -17.46 -12.12 -4.62
C ARG A 261 -18.67 -11.53 -3.88
N PHE A 262 -19.38 -10.58 -4.49
CA PHE A 262 -20.54 -9.97 -3.86
C PHE A 262 -21.72 -10.95 -3.76
N ARG A 263 -21.89 -11.82 -4.75
CA ARG A 263 -22.90 -12.88 -4.73
C ARG A 263 -22.58 -13.95 -3.67
N VAL A 264 -21.31 -14.37 -3.57
CA VAL A 264 -20.85 -15.30 -2.53
C VAL A 264 -21.05 -14.71 -1.14
N ALA A 265 -20.73 -13.43 -0.94
CA ALA A 265 -20.95 -12.74 0.33
C ALA A 265 -22.44 -12.69 0.72
N LEU A 266 -23.33 -12.42 -0.23
CA LEU A 266 -24.78 -12.49 -0.01
C LEU A 266 -25.21 -13.92 0.35
N GLY A 267 -24.74 -14.93 -0.38
CA GLY A 267 -25.04 -16.34 -0.10
C GLY A 267 -24.65 -16.75 1.31
N ASN A 268 -23.44 -16.37 1.76
CA ASN A 268 -22.98 -16.62 3.12
C ASN A 268 -23.86 -15.90 4.16
N MET A 269 -24.23 -14.65 3.91
CA MET A 269 -25.13 -13.88 4.78
C MET A 269 -26.52 -14.53 4.92
N LEU A 270 -27.04 -15.14 3.85
CA LEU A 270 -28.32 -15.87 3.86
C LEU A 270 -28.19 -17.24 4.54
N LEU A 271 -27.07 -17.93 4.34
CA LEU A 271 -26.74 -19.21 5.00
C LEU A 271 -26.68 -19.06 6.53
N ASP A 272 -26.04 -18.01 7.03
CA ASP A 272 -25.97 -17.71 8.47
C ASP A 272 -27.37 -17.50 9.08
N ARG A 273 -28.37 -17.18 8.24
CA ARG A 273 -29.77 -17.00 8.61
C ARG A 273 -30.62 -18.27 8.47
N MET A 274 -30.05 -19.40 8.03
CA MET A 274 -30.77 -20.62 7.62
C MET A 274 -31.88 -20.34 6.58
N LYS A 275 -31.72 -19.30 5.75
CA LYS A 275 -32.69 -18.92 4.71
C LYS A 275 -32.14 -19.30 3.33
N LEU A 276 -32.18 -20.59 3.00
CA LEU A 276 -31.69 -21.10 1.72
C LEU A 276 -32.73 -21.09 0.59
N ASP A 277 -33.98 -20.74 0.88
CA ASP A 277 -35.12 -20.92 -0.03
C ASP A 277 -35.66 -19.62 -0.69
N GLU A 278 -34.96 -18.48 -0.59
CA GLU A 278 -35.33 -17.16 -1.19
C GLU A 278 -34.22 -16.60 -2.09
#